data_AF-A0A920K759-F1
#
_entry.id   AF-A0A920K759-F1
#
_cell.length_a   1.000
_cell.length_b   1.000
_cell.length_c   1.000
_cell.angle_alpha   90.00
_cell.angle_beta   90.00
_cell.angle_gamma   90.00
#
_symmetry.space_group_name_H-M   'P 1'
#
loop_
_entity.id
_entity.type
_entity.pdbx_description
1 polymer ?
#
loop_
_entity_poly.entity_id
_entity_poly.type
_entity_poly.pdbx_seq_one_letter_code
_entity_poly.pdbx_strand_id
1 'polypeptide(L)' 'MGDIMENAFKMIGDLVKGLTGILIGVIALGVVAGIVFGESWFFGEVLGNLLAVVQTLGDNGIVGLLVAAILINLLR' A
#
# COMPACT_ATOMS: atom_id res chain seq x y z
N MET A 1 6.71 18.14 30.05
CA MET A 1 7.00 16.78 29.53
C MET A 1 5.96 16.32 28.50
N GLY A 2 4.68 16.73 28.60
CA GLY A 2 3.65 16.42 27.59
C GLY A 2 3.95 16.98 26.19
N ASP A 3 4.30 18.27 26.08
CA ASP A 3 4.48 18.93 24.77
C ASP A 3 5.65 18.37 23.93
N ILE A 4 6.73 17.95 24.60
CA ILE A 4 7.90 17.34 23.94
C ILE A 4 7.52 15.96 23.37
N MET A 5 6.73 15.19 24.12
CA MET A 5 6.26 13.87 23.69
C MET A 5 5.30 13.99 22.51
N GLU A 6 4.35 14.93 22.55
CA GLU A 6 3.42 15.16 21.43
C GLU A 6 4.13 15.60 20.15
N ASN A 7 5.13 16.47 20.26
CA ASN A 7 5.95 16.89 19.12
C ASN A 7 6.79 15.74 18.55
N ALA A 8 7.34 14.87 19.40
CA ALA A 8 8.06 13.68 18.96
C ALA A 8 7.14 12.69 18.22
N PHE A 9 5.92 12.47 18.71
CA PHE A 9 4.93 11.62 18.02
C PHE A 9 4.51 12.18 16.67
N LYS A 10 4.31 13.51 16.56
CA LYS A 10 4.02 14.17 15.27
C LYS A 10 5.17 13.97 14.28
N MET A 11 6.40 14.22 14.71
CA MET A 11 7.59 14.08 13.87
C MET A 11 7.78 12.64 13.37
N ILE A 12 7.55 11.63 14.23
CA ILE A 12 7.58 10.22 13.82
C ILE A 12 6.44 9.92 12.86
N GLY A 13 5.22 10.41 13.13
CA GLY A 13 4.08 10.23 12.25
C GLY A 13 4.32 10.81 10.85
N ASP A 14 4.92 11.99 10.76
CA ASP A 14 5.25 12.65 9.50
C ASP A 14 6.35 11.91 8.73
N LEU A 15 7.35 11.36 9.43
CA LEU A 15 8.37 10.50 8.83
C LEU A 15 7.76 9.23 8.24
N VAL A 16 6.88 8.55 8.99
CA VAL A 16 6.20 7.32 8.53
C VAL A 16 5.33 7.63 7.32
N LYS A 17 4.58 8.73 7.33
CA LYS A 17 3.78 9.18 6.17
C LYS A 17 4.65 9.44 4.95
N GLY A 18 5.77 10.16 5.12
CA GLY A 18 6.71 10.45 4.03
C GLY A 18 7.30 9.19 3.42
N LEU A 19 7.80 8.27 4.26
CA LEU A 19 8.36 6.99 3.80
C LEU A 19 7.29 6.14 3.11
N THR A 20 6.09 6.06 3.69
CA THR A 20 4.97 5.31 3.10
C THR A 20 4.60 5.87 1.73
N GLY A 21 4.57 7.20 1.57
CA GLY A 21 4.34 7.85 0.28
C GLY A 21 5.39 7.46 -0.77
N ILE A 22 6.66 7.40 -0.39
CA ILE A 22 7.74 6.95 -1.27
C ILE A 22 7.53 5.48 -1.69
N LEU A 23 7.25 4.60 -0.73
CA LEU A 23 7.03 3.17 -1.00
C LEU A 23 5.82 2.93 -1.92
N ILE A 24 4.72 3.67 -1.74
CA ILE A 24 3.56 3.63 -2.63
C ILE A 24 3.98 4.02 -4.06
N GLY A 25 4.80 5.06 -4.21
CA GLY A 25 5.35 5.46 -5.50
C GLY A 25 6.17 4.35 -6.16
N VAL A 26 6.98 3.63 -5.39
CA VAL A 26 7.77 2.49 -5.88
C VAL A 26 6.87 1.32 -6.31
N ILE A 27 5.79 1.03 -5.57
CA ILE A 27 4.81 0.00 -5.97
C ILE A 27 4.20 0.35 -7.33
N ALA A 28 3.76 1.60 -7.52
CA ALA A 28 3.18 2.04 -8.78
C ALA A 28 4.16 1.91 -9.95
N LEU A 29 5.43 2.30 -9.75
CA LEU A 29 6.48 2.12 -10.74
C LEU A 29 6.73 0.65 -11.06
N GLY A 30 6.72 -0.22 -10.04
CA GLY A 30 6.95 -1.65 -10.24
C GLY A 30 5.83 -2.37 -10.99
N VAL A 31 4.57 -1.97 -10.74
CA VAL A 31 3.43 -2.45 -11.51
C VAL A 31 3.55 -2.04 -12.98
N VAL A 32 3.83 -0.76 -13.26
CA VAL A 32 3.98 -0.26 -14.64
C VAL A 32 5.15 -0.96 -15.35
N ALA A 33 6.30 -1.10 -14.69
CA ALA A 33 7.46 -1.78 -15.24
C ALA A 33 7.17 -3.27 -15.49
N GLY A 34 6.50 -3.97 -14.58
CA GLY A 34 6.11 -5.38 -14.75
C GLY A 34 5.18 -5.59 -15.95
N ILE A 35 4.28 -4.64 -16.23
CA ILE A 35 3.40 -4.70 -17.41
C ILE A 35 4.20 -4.50 -18.71
N VAL A 36 5.11 -3.53 -18.73
CA VAL A 36 5.85 -3.16 -19.96
C VAL A 36 6.98 -4.14 -20.28
N PHE A 37 7.75 -4.53 -19.26
CA PHE A 37 8.98 -5.31 -19.43
C PHE A 37 8.79 -6.80 -19.07
N GLY A 38 7.67 -7.18 -18.46
CA GLY A 38 7.40 -8.55 -18.04
C GLY A 38 8.06 -8.95 -16.72
N GLU A 39 8.24 -10.26 -16.52
CA GLU A 39 8.72 -10.84 -15.27
C GLU A 39 10.21 -10.54 -15.04
N SER A 40 10.51 -9.84 -13.94
CA SER A 40 11.86 -9.47 -13.51
C SER A 40 11.92 -9.50 -11.99
N TRP A 41 13.09 -9.81 -11.42
CA TRP A 41 13.30 -10.00 -9.98
C TRP A 41 12.86 -8.80 -9.11
N PHE A 42 12.84 -7.59 -9.66
CA PHE A 42 12.47 -6.38 -8.94
C PHE A 42 11.02 -5.92 -9.19
N PHE A 43 10.44 -6.23 -10.36
CA PHE A 43 9.14 -5.68 -10.79
C PHE A 43 8.05 -6.74 -10.96
N GLY A 44 8.42 -7.98 -11.29
CA GLY A 44 7.48 -9.07 -11.55
C GLY A 44 6.69 -9.47 -10.30
N GLU A 45 7.35 -9.52 -9.15
CA GLU A 45 6.70 -9.84 -7.88
C GLU A 45 5.71 -8.76 -7.44
N VAL A 46 5.96 -7.48 -7.75
CA VAL A 46 5.07 -6.37 -7.37
C VAL A 46 3.73 -6.48 -8.11
N LEU A 47 3.78 -6.70 -9.43
CA LEU A 47 2.59 -6.91 -10.24
C LEU A 47 1.86 -8.19 -9.83
N GLY A 48 2.58 -9.30 -9.62
CA GLY A 48 2.02 -10.57 -9.18
C GLY A 48 1.29 -10.47 -7.83
N ASN A 49 1.91 -9.81 -6.85
CA ASN A 49 1.32 -9.59 -5.53
C ASN A 49 0.05 -8.74 -5.61
N LEU A 50 0.03 -7.70 -6.45
CA LEU A 50 -1.16 -6.88 -6.67
C LEU A 50 -2.29 -7.72 -7.28
N LEU A 51 -2.00 -8.49 -8.33
CA LEU A 51 -2.99 -9.34 -8.98
C LEU A 51 -3.52 -10.43 -8.03
N ALA A 52 -2.69 -10.99 -7.15
CA ALA A 52 -3.13 -11.95 -6.14
C ALA A 52 -4.12 -11.34 -5.14
N VAL A 53 -3.91 -10.09 -4.71
CA VAL A 53 -4.88 -9.35 -3.87
C VAL A 53 -6.18 -9.12 -4.65
N VAL A 54 -6.11 -8.67 -5.90
CA VAL A 54 -7.30 -8.46 -6.74
C VAL A 54 -8.07 -9.77 -6.94
N GLN A 55 -7.38 -10.87 -7.21
CA GLN A 55 -7.96 -12.20 -7.35
C GLN A 55 -8.67 -12.62 -6.07
N THR A 56 -8.01 -12.45 -4.91
CA THR A 56 -8.59 -12.74 -3.59
C THR A 56 -9.85 -11.92 -3.36
N LEU A 57 -9.87 -10.64 -3.74
CA LEU A 57 -11.05 -9.80 -3.63
C LEU A 57 -12.17 -10.24 -4.60
N GLY A 58 -11.82 -10.66 -5.81
CA GLY A 58 -12.77 -11.17 -6.81
C GLY A 58 -13.40 -12.50 -6.40
N ASP A 59 -12.60 -13.44 -5.89
CA ASP A 59 -13.04 -14.76 -5.44
C ASP A 59 -13.93 -14.67 -4.20
N ASN A 60 -13.66 -13.72 -3.30
CA ASN A 60 -14.52 -13.44 -2.14
C ASN A 60 -15.76 -12.57 -2.49
N GLY A 61 -15.89 -12.11 -3.74
CA GLY A 61 -17.02 -11.35 -4.24
C GLY A 61 -17.35 -10.08 -3.42
N ILE A 62 -18.62 -9.90 -3.07
CA ILE A 62 -19.11 -8.71 -2.34
C ILE A 62 -18.48 -8.59 -0.95
N VAL A 63 -18.15 -9.71 -0.29
CA VAL A 63 -17.59 -9.71 1.06
C VAL A 63 -16.17 -9.13 1.07
N GLY A 64 -15.36 -9.44 0.05
CA GLY A 64 -14.02 -8.86 -0.12
C GLY A 64 -14.07 -7.34 -0.28
N LEU A 65 -14.98 -6.85 -1.12
CA LEU A 65 -15.18 -5.40 -1.32
C LEU A 65 -15.72 -4.70 -0.07
N LEU A 66 -16.60 -5.36 0.70
CA LEU A 66 -17.14 -4.81 1.95
C LEU A 66 -16.02 -4.59 2.98
N VAL A 67 -15.13 -5.57 3.14
CA VAL A 67 -13.98 -5.48 4.05
C VAL A 67 -13.02 -4.39 3.59
N ALA A 68 -12.71 -4.31 2.28
CA ALA A 68 -11.87 -3.25 1.74
C ALA A 68 -12.45 -1.84 2.01
N ALA A 69 -13.76 -1.67 1.84
CA ALA A 69 -14.44 -0.40 2.13
C ALA A 69 -14.34 -0.02 3.62
N ILE A 70 -14.49 -0.99 4.53
CA ILE A 70 -14.32 -0.79 5.97
C ILE A 70 -12.88 -0.35 6.28
N LEU A 71 -11.88 -1.03 5.73
CA LEU A 71 -10.48 -0.69 5.96
C LEU A 71 -10.12 0.70 5.44
N ILE A 72 -10.60 1.09 4.25
CA ILE A 72 -10.42 2.44 3.70
C ILE A 72 -11.06 3.49 4.62
N ASN A 73 -12.21 3.20 5.22
CA ASN A 73 -12.86 4.11 6.17
C ASN A 73 -12.11 4.23 7.51
N LEU A 74 -11.39 3.18 7.94
CA LEU A 74 -10.59 3.18 9.17
C LEU A 74 -9.20 3.83 8.99
N LEU A 75 -8.67 3.80 7.77
CA LEU A 75 -7.41 4.46 7.39
C LEU A 75 -7.58 5.95 7.07
N ARG A 76 -8.82 6.44 7.03
CA ARG A 76 -9.18 7.84 6.82
C ARG A 76 -9.17 8.65 8.11
#